data_AF-A0A358NBB2-F1
#
_entry.id   AF-A0A358NBB2-F1
#
_cell.length_a   1.000
_cell.length_b   1.000
_cell.length_c   1.000
_cell.angle_alpha   90.00
_cell.angle_beta   90.00
_cell.angle_gamma   90.00
#
_symmetry.space_group_name_H-M   'P 1'
#
loop_
_entity.id
_entity.type
_entity.pdbx_description
1 polymer ?
#
loop_
_entity_poly.entity_id
_entity_poly.type
_entity_poly.pdbx_seq_one_letter_code
_entity_poly.pdbx_strand_id
1 'polypeptide(L)'
;FRYYKQNQFEGGISTPAIIHWPKGLKTRPGSITAEPAHLIDVMPTLLKITGSELPSTWPNRELRPISGVNLTPAFHGEALTRQQPIHLLFSRDRGLRDGDWKIVSFKGEPWELYNVAEDRTELNDIAAK
;
A
#
# COMPACT_ATOMS: atom_id res chain seq x y z
N PHE A 1 -10.55 -13.13 4.58
CA PHE A 1 -10.66 -12.12 3.51
C PHE A 1 -11.49 -12.66 2.37
N ARG A 2 -12.13 -11.79 1.56
CA ARG A 2 -12.79 -12.16 0.29
C ARG A 2 -11.77 -12.36 -0.82
N TYR A 3 -12.05 -13.33 -1.70
CA TYR A 3 -11.22 -13.71 -2.85
C TYR A 3 -9.76 -14.04 -2.51
N TYR A 4 -8.90 -14.11 -3.51
CA TYR A 4 -7.50 -14.54 -3.41
C TYR A 4 -6.68 -13.95 -4.57
N LYS A 5 -5.46 -14.46 -4.76
CA LYS A 5 -4.52 -14.09 -5.83
C LYS A 5 -5.23 -13.76 -7.15
N GLN A 6 -4.78 -12.68 -7.79
CA GLN A 6 -5.30 -12.04 -9.02
C GLN A 6 -6.36 -10.96 -8.79
N ASN A 7 -7.06 -10.95 -7.65
CA ASN A 7 -8.11 -9.95 -7.37
C ASN A 7 -7.62 -8.78 -6.51
N GLN A 8 -8.31 -7.64 -6.57
CA GLN A 8 -7.95 -6.42 -5.82
C GLN A 8 -8.66 -6.29 -4.46
N PHE A 9 -9.43 -7.30 -4.07
CA PHE A 9 -9.92 -7.48 -2.69
C PHE A 9 -8.75 -7.77 -1.74
N GLU A 10 -8.91 -7.52 -0.45
CA GLU A 10 -7.90 -7.76 0.58
C GLU A 10 -7.34 -9.19 0.52
N GLY A 11 -8.13 -10.20 0.13
CA GLY A 11 -7.62 -11.57 0.00
C GLY A 11 -6.60 -11.76 -1.12
N GLY A 12 -6.61 -10.91 -2.13
CA GLY A 12 -5.66 -10.95 -3.24
C GLY A 12 -4.43 -10.04 -3.07
N ILE A 13 -4.52 -9.01 -2.21
CA ILE A 13 -3.48 -7.97 -2.08
C ILE A 13 -2.85 -7.89 -0.68
N SER A 14 -3.52 -8.37 0.37
CA SER A 14 -3.04 -8.26 1.75
C SER A 14 -2.08 -9.42 2.03
N THR A 15 -0.78 -9.14 1.95
CA THR A 15 0.29 -10.11 2.18
C THR A 15 1.05 -9.75 3.46
N PRO A 16 1.41 -10.72 4.32
CA PRO A 16 2.26 -10.45 5.48
C PRO A 16 3.61 -9.84 5.05
N ALA A 17 4.02 -8.77 5.72
CA ALA A 17 5.33 -8.15 5.57
C ALA A 17 6.01 -8.08 6.94
N ILE A 18 7.29 -8.43 6.99
CA ILE A 18 8.11 -8.39 8.21
C ILE A 18 9.33 -7.54 7.92
N ILE A 19 9.59 -6.57 8.79
CA ILE A 19 10.80 -5.75 8.76
C ILE A 19 11.62 -6.09 10.00
N HIS A 20 12.87 -6.48 9.79
CA HIS A 20 13.82 -6.72 10.85
C HIS A 20 15.05 -5.83 10.63
N TRP A 21 15.20 -4.83 11.48
CA TRP A 21 16.35 -3.93 11.46
C TRP A 21 16.65 -3.37 12.85
N PRO A 22 17.41 -4.09 13.70
CA PRO A 22 17.57 -3.73 15.12
C PRO A 22 18.12 -2.32 15.37
N LYS A 23 18.98 -1.83 14.47
CA LYS A 23 19.58 -0.50 14.61
C LYS A 23 18.64 0.63 14.18
N GLY A 24 17.76 0.39 13.21
CA GLY A 24 16.90 1.42 12.64
C GLY A 24 15.46 1.42 13.13
N LEU A 25 14.90 0.27 13.51
CA LEU A 25 13.60 0.21 14.19
C LEU A 25 13.69 0.87 15.56
N LYS A 26 12.75 1.76 15.88
CA LYS A 26 12.61 2.41 17.20
C LYS A 26 11.33 2.00 17.92
N THR A 27 10.45 1.27 17.25
CA THR A 27 9.33 0.58 17.90
C THR A 27 9.83 -0.55 18.80
N ARG A 28 8.95 -1.03 19.68
CA ARG A 28 9.24 -2.19 20.53
C ARG A 28 9.41 -3.44 19.65
N PRO A 29 10.35 -4.36 19.97
CA PRO A 29 10.45 -5.63 19.27
C PRO A 29 9.10 -6.37 19.26
N GLY A 30 8.72 -6.91 18.10
CA GLY A 30 7.43 -7.58 17.92
C GLY A 30 6.22 -6.64 17.76
N SER A 31 6.43 -5.32 17.70
CA SER A 31 5.37 -4.37 17.36
C SER A 31 4.73 -4.67 16.00
N ILE A 32 3.42 -4.47 15.92
CA ILE A 32 2.62 -4.58 14.70
C ILE A 32 2.14 -3.18 14.33
N THR A 33 2.17 -2.85 13.05
CA THR A 33 1.58 -1.63 12.51
C THR A 33 0.45 -1.97 11.54
N ALA A 34 -0.61 -1.16 11.57
CA ALA A 34 -1.74 -1.26 10.65
C ALA A 34 -1.66 -0.25 9.49
N GLU A 35 -0.61 0.57 9.46
CA GLU A 35 -0.40 1.59 8.44
C GLU A 35 -0.40 0.98 7.03
N PRO A 36 -1.16 1.55 6.06
CA PRO A 36 -1.21 1.03 4.71
C PRO A 36 0.16 1.13 4.02
N ALA A 37 0.74 -0.03 3.69
CA ALA A 37 1.98 -0.15 2.93
C ALA A 37 1.73 -0.91 1.60
N HIS A 38 2.53 -0.60 0.59
CA HIS A 38 2.47 -1.19 -0.73
C HIS A 38 3.89 -1.46 -1.27
N LEU A 39 4.03 -2.39 -2.22
CA LEU A 39 5.33 -2.78 -2.76
C LEU A 39 6.13 -1.59 -3.33
N ILE A 40 5.43 -0.61 -3.91
CA ILE A 40 6.04 0.59 -4.50
C ILE A 40 6.79 1.47 -3.48
N ASP A 41 6.51 1.29 -2.19
CA ASP A 41 7.12 2.07 -1.10
C ASP A 41 8.49 1.53 -0.68
N VAL A 42 8.85 0.32 -1.12
CA VAL A 42 10.14 -0.30 -0.79
C VAL A 42 11.30 0.55 -1.33
N MET A 43 11.22 0.98 -2.59
CA MET A 43 12.28 1.77 -3.22
C MET A 43 12.55 3.12 -2.52
N PRO A 44 11.56 4.02 -2.32
CA PRO A 44 11.80 5.29 -1.62
C PRO A 44 12.27 5.09 -0.17
N THR A 45 11.83 4.02 0.49
CA THR A 45 12.31 3.67 1.84
C THR A 45 13.79 3.32 1.82
N LEU A 46 14.23 2.47 0.89
CA LEU A 46 15.64 2.09 0.76
C LEU A 46 16.52 3.30 0.44
N LEU A 47 16.11 4.13 -0.52
CA LEU A 47 16.83 5.38 -0.85
C LEU A 47 17.00 6.28 0.38
N LYS A 48 15.93 6.44 1.18
CA LYS A 48 15.99 7.23 2.41
C LYS A 48 16.96 6.66 3.43
N ILE A 49 16.99 5.33 3.59
CA ILE A 49 17.89 4.64 4.52
C ILE A 49 19.35 4.73 4.08
N THR A 50 19.62 4.58 2.80
CA THR A 50 21.00 4.59 2.26
C THR A 50 21.53 5.99 1.99
N GLY A 51 20.66 7.00 1.95
CA GLY A 51 21.01 8.35 1.50
C GLY A 51 21.31 8.40 0.00
N SER A 52 20.85 7.41 -0.77
CA SER A 52 21.08 7.35 -2.21
C SER A 52 20.10 8.26 -2.95
N GLU A 53 20.56 8.82 -4.07
CA GLU A 53 19.74 9.61 -4.97
C GLU A 53 19.12 8.73 -6.06
N LEU A 54 17.88 9.04 -6.44
CA LEU A 54 17.25 8.41 -7.60
C LEU A 54 17.61 9.21 -8.85
N PRO A 55 18.20 8.58 -9.89
CA PRO A 55 18.41 9.27 -11.16
C PRO A 55 17.08 9.65 -11.80
N SER A 56 17.00 10.86 -12.35
CA SER A 56 15.86 11.31 -13.16
C SER A 56 15.96 10.88 -14.63
N THR A 57 17.13 10.43 -15.08
CA THR A 57 17.41 10.07 -16.47
C THR A 57 18.27 8.80 -16.57
N TRP A 58 18.19 8.15 -17.72
CA TRP A 58 19.07 7.07 -18.17
C TRP A 58 19.46 7.37 -19.62
N PRO A 59 20.59 6.87 -20.18
CA PRO A 59 20.94 7.17 -21.56
C PRO A 59 19.76 7.04 -22.53
N ASN A 60 19.43 8.16 -23.19
CA ASN A 60 18.34 8.33 -24.15
C ASN A 60 16.90 8.24 -23.61
N ARG A 61 16.66 8.37 -22.30
CA ARG A 61 15.28 8.48 -21.75
C ARG A 61 15.18 9.17 -20.39
N GLU A 62 14.04 9.79 -20.14
CA GLU A 62 13.63 10.17 -18.79
C GLU A 62 13.11 8.95 -18.00
N LEU A 63 13.38 8.93 -16.70
CA LEU A 63 12.87 7.91 -15.79
C LEU A 63 11.57 8.39 -15.16
N ARG A 64 10.64 7.46 -14.96
CA ARG A 64 9.37 7.77 -14.30
C ARG A 64 9.63 8.11 -12.82
N PRO A 65 8.94 9.11 -12.26
CA PRO A 65 8.98 9.38 -10.83
C PRO A 65 8.54 8.14 -10.02
N ILE A 66 9.12 7.97 -8.84
CA ILE A 66 8.64 6.99 -7.87
C ILE A 66 7.22 7.37 -7.43
N SER A 67 6.34 6.38 -7.39
CA SER A 67 4.95 6.55 -6.95
C SER A 67 4.70 6.22 -5.47
N GLY A 68 5.67 5.57 -4.81
CA GLY A 68 5.56 5.18 -3.40
C GLY A 68 5.99 6.27 -2.42
N VAL A 69 5.78 5.99 -1.14
CA VAL A 69 6.19 6.85 -0.02
C VAL A 69 7.25 6.18 0.85
N ASN A 70 7.97 6.97 1.63
CA ASN A 70 8.93 6.47 2.59
C ASN A 70 8.23 5.84 3.81
N LEU A 71 8.55 4.57 4.12
CA LEU A 71 7.98 3.83 5.25
C LEU A 71 8.71 4.07 6.57
N THR A 72 9.83 4.80 6.61
CA THR A 72 10.56 4.98 7.88
C THR A 72 9.75 5.57 9.02
N PRO A 73 8.76 6.48 8.84
CA PRO A 73 7.93 6.94 9.97
C PRO A 73 7.26 5.78 10.74
N ALA A 74 6.77 4.75 10.03
CA ALA A 74 6.20 3.57 10.68
C ALA A 74 7.24 2.78 11.52
N PHE A 75 8.54 2.91 11.23
CA PHE A 75 9.62 2.29 12.02
C PHE A 75 9.81 2.98 13.37
N HIS A 76 9.30 4.19 13.50
CA HIS A 76 9.25 4.99 14.72
C HIS A 76 7.88 4.93 15.42
N GLY A 77 6.92 4.18 14.86
CA GLY A 77 5.55 4.11 15.38
C GLY A 77 4.70 5.33 14.99
N GLU A 78 5.13 6.08 13.98
CA GLU A 78 4.42 7.25 13.46
C GLU A 78 3.53 6.85 12.27
N ALA A 79 2.49 7.64 12.03
CA ALA A 79 1.58 7.45 10.91
C ALA A 79 2.27 7.76 9.57
N LEU A 80 1.88 7.04 8.52
CA LEU A 80 2.33 7.31 7.16
C LEU A 80 1.44 8.38 6.52
N THR A 81 2.06 9.43 5.99
CA THR A 81 1.34 10.41 5.15
C THR A 81 1.42 10.00 3.69
N ARG A 82 0.25 9.82 3.06
CA ARG A 82 0.10 9.64 1.61
C ARG A 82 -0.77 10.75 1.06
N GLN A 83 -0.32 11.38 -0.02
CA GLN A 83 -1.13 12.37 -0.74
C GLN A 83 -2.00 11.73 -1.82
N GLN A 84 -1.64 10.52 -2.26
CA GLN A 84 -2.32 9.80 -3.33
C GLN A 84 -2.78 8.43 -2.84
N PRO A 85 -3.95 7.97 -3.28
CA PRO A 85 -4.42 6.62 -2.98
C PRO A 85 -3.47 5.55 -3.52
N ILE A 86 -3.44 4.41 -2.84
CA ILE A 86 -2.79 3.20 -3.38
C ILE A 86 -3.67 2.67 -4.52
N HIS A 87 -3.11 2.62 -5.72
CA HIS A 87 -3.78 2.11 -6.91
C HIS A 87 -3.39 0.67 -7.23
N LEU A 88 -4.42 -0.13 -7.50
CA LEU A 88 -4.34 -1.57 -7.69
C LEU A 88 -5.02 -1.90 -9.01
N LEU A 89 -4.29 -2.52 -9.93
CA LEU A 89 -4.81 -2.87 -11.24
C LEU A 89 -4.16 -4.14 -11.75
N PHE A 90 -4.97 -5.13 -12.05
CA PHE A 90 -4.55 -6.32 -12.76
C PHE A 90 -5.67 -6.77 -13.70
N SER A 91 -5.42 -6.71 -15.01
CA SER A 91 -6.45 -6.97 -16.02
C SER A 91 -7.69 -6.06 -15.79
N ARG A 92 -8.88 -6.64 -15.62
CA ARG A 92 -10.13 -5.92 -15.34
C ARG A 92 -10.42 -5.75 -13.85
N ASP A 93 -9.65 -6.38 -12.96
CA ASP A 93 -9.76 -6.19 -11.52
C ASP A 93 -9.02 -4.91 -11.13
N ARG A 94 -9.70 -4.02 -10.40
CA ARG A 94 -9.18 -2.70 -10.06
C ARG A 94 -9.61 -2.26 -8.67
N GLY A 95 -8.79 -1.43 -8.03
CA GLY A 95 -9.07 -0.88 -6.71
C GLY A 95 -8.26 0.38 -6.42
N LEU A 96 -8.80 1.20 -5.52
CA LEU A 96 -8.11 2.33 -4.92
C LEU A 96 -8.30 2.25 -3.41
N ARG A 97 -7.23 2.47 -2.65
CA ARG A 97 -7.30 2.63 -1.19
C ARG A 97 -6.76 3.98 -0.78
N ASP A 98 -7.58 4.76 -0.08
CA ASP A 98 -7.21 6.04 0.51
C ASP A 98 -7.48 5.99 2.03
N GLY A 99 -6.41 5.86 2.80
CA GLY A 99 -6.49 5.61 4.24
C GLY A 99 -7.32 4.36 4.57
N ASP A 100 -8.41 4.59 5.30
CA ASP A 100 -9.36 3.56 5.74
C ASP A 100 -10.41 3.23 4.69
N TRP A 101 -10.50 4.00 3.62
CA TRP A 101 -11.50 3.81 2.57
C TRP A 101 -10.92 3.07 1.38
N LYS A 102 -11.69 2.13 0.84
CA LYS A 102 -11.31 1.35 -0.33
C LYS A 102 -12.48 1.19 -1.27
N ILE A 103 -12.27 1.47 -2.55
CA ILE A 103 -13.15 1.01 -3.62
C ILE A 103 -12.52 -0.15 -4.36
N VAL A 104 -13.34 -1.09 -4.80
CA VAL A 104 -12.88 -2.28 -5.53
C VAL A 104 -13.93 -2.71 -6.56
N SER A 105 -13.47 -3.23 -7.69
CA SER A 105 -14.32 -3.76 -8.75
C SER A 105 -13.74 -5.09 -9.21
N PHE A 106 -14.54 -6.15 -9.09
CA PHE A 106 -14.22 -7.50 -9.54
C PHE A 106 -14.41 -7.59 -11.04
N LYS A 107 -13.35 -7.83 -11.82
CA LYS A 107 -13.45 -8.05 -13.28
C LYS A 107 -14.29 -7.01 -14.07
N GLY A 108 -14.34 -5.77 -13.59
CA GLY A 108 -15.10 -4.68 -14.22
C GLY A 108 -16.60 -4.67 -13.92
N GLU A 109 -17.06 -5.44 -12.92
CA GLU A 109 -18.35 -5.26 -12.26
C GLU A 109 -18.46 -3.85 -11.63
N PRO A 110 -19.66 -3.43 -11.19
CA PRO A 110 -19.83 -2.17 -10.46
C PRO A 110 -18.85 -2.01 -9.29
N TRP A 111 -18.58 -0.76 -8.93
CA TRP A 111 -17.71 -0.45 -7.79
C TRP A 111 -18.42 -0.77 -6.47
N GLU A 112 -17.72 -1.49 -5.61
CA GLU A 112 -18.05 -1.68 -4.20
C GLU A 112 -17.21 -0.69 -3.36
N LEU A 113 -17.74 -0.18 -2.25
CA LEU A 113 -17.06 0.73 -1.32
C LEU A 113 -17.02 0.13 0.09
N TYR A 114 -15.85 0.20 0.72
CA TYR A 114 -15.59 -0.34 2.06
C TYR A 114 -14.82 0.64 2.95
N ASN A 115 -15.17 0.69 4.23
CA ASN A 115 -14.27 1.14 5.29
C ASN A 115 -13.47 -0.08 5.78
N VAL A 116 -12.22 -0.22 5.31
CA VAL A 116 -11.37 -1.39 5.61
C VAL A 116 -10.71 -1.34 6.99
N ALA A 117 -10.82 -0.23 7.73
CA ALA A 117 -10.45 -0.20 9.14
C ALA A 117 -11.48 -0.95 10.00
N GLU A 118 -12.75 -0.90 9.63
CA GLU A 118 -13.86 -1.57 10.34
C GLU A 118 -14.23 -2.92 9.72
N ASP A 119 -14.15 -3.04 8.39
CA ASP A 119 -14.48 -4.24 7.64
C ASP A 119 -13.36 -4.62 6.66
N ARG A 120 -12.25 -5.09 7.23
CA ARG A 120 -11.11 -5.59 6.44
C ARG A 120 -11.44 -6.84 5.63
N THR A 121 -12.58 -7.47 5.88
CA THR A 121 -13.07 -8.63 5.12
C THR A 121 -13.89 -8.25 3.89
N GLU A 122 -14.23 -6.96 3.74
CA GLU A 122 -14.99 -6.40 2.62
C GLU A 122 -16.37 -7.07 2.47
N LEU A 123 -17.07 -7.36 3.56
CA LEU A 123 -18.36 -8.05 3.53
C LEU A 123 -19.57 -7.10 3.39
N ASN A 124 -19.41 -5.84 3.80
CA ASN A 124 -20.49 -4.86 3.88
C ASN A 124 -20.24 -3.73 2.87
N ASP A 125 -20.74 -3.91 1.64
CA ASP A 125 -20.68 -2.84 0.63
C ASP A 125 -21.59 -1.67 1.05
N ILE A 126 -21.04 -0.46 1.01
CA ILE A 126 -21.72 0.78 1.37
C ILE A 126 -21.77 1.79 0.22
N ALA A 127 -21.49 1.38 -1.01
CA ALA A 127 -21.54 2.28 -2.18
C ALA A 127 -22.92 2.89 -2.45
N ALA A 128 -24.00 2.23 -2.02
CA ALA A 128 -25.39 2.66 -2.23
C ALA A 128 -26.11 3.12 -0.94
N LYS A 129 -25.38 3.24 0.18
CA LYS A 129 -25.95 3.70 1.46
C LYS A 129 -25.93 5.22 1.57
#